data_AF-A0A358DPV2-F1
#
_entry.id   AF-A0A358DPV2-F1
#
_cell.length_a   1.000
_cell.length_b   1.000
_cell.length_c   1.000
_cell.angle_alpha   90.00
_cell.angle_beta   90.00
_cell.angle_gamma   90.00
#
_symmetry.space_group_name_H-M   'P 1'
#
loop_
_entity.id
_entity.type
_entity.pdbx_description
1 polymer ?
#
loop_
_entity_poly.entity_id
_entity_poly.type
_entity_poly.pdbx_seq_one_letter_code
_entity_poly.pdbx_strand_id
1 'polypeptide(L)' 'METRLETLVTWPTERVFSERRERREDPVVVEEPLSIFIQGEPWTVTLRSPGQDEALAVGLLYSEGLIASADDILT' A
#
# COMPACT_ATOMS: atom_id res chain seq x y z
N MET A 1 14.40 -7.01 11.29
CA MET A 1 13.39 -7.99 10.82
C MET A 1 12.22 -7.91 11.77
N GLU A 2 11.50 -6.78 11.74
CA GLU A 2 10.34 -6.52 12.59
C GLU A 2 9.09 -6.80 11.75
N THR A 3 8.36 -7.84 12.16
CA THR A 3 7.29 -8.43 11.37
C THR A 3 5.95 -7.78 11.73
N ARG A 4 5.48 -6.88 10.86
CA ARG A 4 4.26 -7.11 10.05
C ARG A 4 2.93 -7.32 10.81
N LEU A 5 2.65 -6.50 11.83
CA LEU A 5 1.35 -6.51 12.53
C LEU A 5 0.45 -5.30 12.23
N GLU A 6 0.96 -4.22 11.63
CA GLU A 6 0.15 -3.01 11.34
C GLU A 6 -0.60 -3.08 9.99
N THR A 7 -0.30 -4.08 9.16
CA THR A 7 -0.88 -4.21 7.80
C THR A 7 -2.05 -5.19 7.73
N LEU A 8 -2.40 -5.89 8.81
CA LEU A 8 -3.50 -6.85 8.82
C LEU A 8 -4.55 -6.43 9.85
N VAL A 9 -5.79 -6.34 9.40
CA VAL A 9 -6.96 -6.17 10.26
C VAL A 9 -7.81 -7.42 10.21
N THR A 10 -8.43 -7.74 11.34
CA THR A 10 -9.38 -8.85 11.41
C THR A 10 -10.75 -8.36 10.94
N TRP A 11 -11.33 -9.02 9.94
CA TRP A 11 -12.60 -8.65 9.35
C TRP A 11 -13.67 -9.75 9.51
N PRO A 12 -14.88 -9.41 9.99
CA PRO A 12 -15.96 -10.38 10.13
C PRO A 12 -16.45 -10.84 8.76
N THR A 13 -16.41 -12.15 8.54
CA THR A 13 -16.72 -12.77 7.25
C THR A 13 -17.74 -13.89 7.43
N GLU A 14 -18.70 -13.99 6.50
CA GLU A 14 -19.62 -15.12 6.41
C GLU A 14 -19.29 -15.97 5.19
N ARG A 15 -19.03 -17.26 5.41
CA ARG A 15 -18.90 -18.25 4.34
C ARG A 15 -20.23 -18.93 4.13
N VAL A 16 -20.73 -18.91 2.89
CA VAL A 16 -22.02 -19.49 2.52
C VAL A 16 -21.78 -20.75 1.67
N PHE A 17 -22.35 -21.85 2.12
CA PHE A 17 -22.40 -23.13 1.44
C PHE A 17 -23.85 -23.49 1.13
N SER A 18 -24.10 -24.51 0.30
CA SER A 18 -25.46 -24.93 -0.09
C SER A 18 -26.38 -25.24 1.09
N GLU A 19 -25.85 -25.84 2.16
CA GLU A 19 -26.64 -26.29 3.32
C GLU A 19 -26.25 -25.62 4.64
N ARG A 20 -25.17 -24.82 4.66
CA ARG A 20 -24.65 -24.21 5.89
C ARG A 20 -24.09 -22.81 5.67
N ARG A 21 -24.12 -22.00 6.73
CA ARG A 21 -23.43 -20.72 6.82
C ARG A 21 -22.50 -20.73 8.02
N GLU A 22 -21.34 -20.11 7.88
CA GLU A 22 -20.31 -20.07 8.93
C GLU A 22 -19.79 -18.65 9.07
N ARG A 23 -19.89 -18.07 10.27
CA ARG A 23 -19.26 -16.79 10.61
C ARG A 23 -17.88 -17.05 11.17
N ARG A 24 -16.92 -16.23 10.76
CA ARG A 24 -15.56 -16.27 11.28
C ARG A 24 -14.87 -14.92 11.05
N GLU A 25 -13.79 -14.75 11.77
CA GLU A 25 -12.84 -13.65 11.59
C GLU A 25 -11.79 -14.04 10.54
N ASP A 26 -11.52 -13.18 9.56
CA ASP A 26 -10.51 -13.40 8.50
C ASP A 26 -9.51 -12.23 8.50
N PRO A 27 -8.20 -12.47 8.44
CA PRO A 27 -7.22 -11.39 8.31
C PRO A 27 -7.27 -10.79 6.90
N VAL A 28 -7.34 -9.47 6.83
CA VAL A 28 -7.40 -8.69 5.60
C VAL A 28 -6.27 -7.66 5.59
N VAL A 29 -5.63 -7.48 4.43
CA VAL A 29 -4.57 -6.49 4.25
C VAL A 29 -5.16 -5.07 4.25
N VAL A 30 -4.52 -4.18 4.98
CA VAL A 30 -4.80 -2.74 4.97
C VAL A 30 -4.15 -2.11 3.75
N GLU A 31 -4.93 -1.30 3.05
CA GLU A 31 -4.44 -0.38 2.03
C GLU A 31 -4.78 1.06 2.43
N GLU A 32 -3.83 1.96 2.21
CA GLU A 32 -3.99 3.39 2.45
C GLU A 32 -3.55 4.19 1.21
N PRO A 33 -4.18 5.33 0.94
CA PRO A 33 -3.74 6.21 -0.13
C PRO A 33 -2.42 6.89 0.25
N LEU A 34 -1.45 6.85 -0.66
CA LEU A 34 -0.26 7.68 -0.65
C LEU A 34 -0.40 8.76 -1.72
N SER A 35 -0.43 10.02 -1.30
CA SER A 35 -0.30 11.16 -2.21
C SER A 35 1.17 11.50 -2.41
N ILE A 36 1.61 11.55 -3.67
CA ILE A 36 2.97 11.92 -4.05
C ILE A 36 2.95 13.31 -4.70
N PHE A 37 3.84 14.16 -4.22
CA PHE A 37 4.03 15.53 -4.71
C PHE A 37 5.45 15.65 -5.29
N ILE A 38 5.58 16.42 -6.36
CA ILE A 38 6.87 16.71 -7.02
C ILE A 38 7.06 18.21 -7.01
N GLN A 39 8.13 18.69 -6.38
CA GLN A 39 8.41 20.12 -6.22
C GLN A 39 7.22 20.91 -5.62
N GLY A 40 6.46 20.28 -4.72
CA GLY A 40 5.29 20.87 -4.07
C GLY A 40 3.98 20.76 -4.86
N GLU A 41 4.02 20.30 -6.11
CA GLU A 41 2.83 20.10 -6.94
C GLU A 41 2.30 18.66 -6.83
N PRO A 42 0.98 18.45 -6.72
CA PRO A 42 0.40 17.11 -6.65
C PRO A 42 0.61 16.39 -7.97
N TRP A 43 1.23 15.20 -7.92
CA TRP A 43 1.48 14.39 -9.10
C TRP A 43 0.49 13.23 -9.22
N THR A 44 0.39 12.39 -8.18
CA THR A 44 -0.49 11.22 -8.20
C THR A 44 -0.89 10.78 -6.80
N VAL A 45 -1.92 9.94 -6.74
CA VAL A 45 -2.30 9.18 -5.54
C VAL A 45 -2.28 7.70 -5.91
N THR A 46 -1.62 6.88 -5.10
CA THR A 46 -1.60 5.42 -5.27
C THR A 46 -2.06 4.72 -4.00
N LEU A 47 -2.64 3.54 -4.12
CA LEU A 47 -2.93 2.68 -2.98
C LEU A 47 -1.69 1.85 -2.64
N ARG A 48 -1.43 1.65 -1.35
CA ARG A 48 -0.37 0.77 -0.88
C ARG A 48 -0.71 0.15 0.45
N SER A 49 -0.04 -0.96 0.75
CA SER A 49 0.15 -1.36 2.13
C SER A 49 1.04 -0.33 2.86
N PRO A 50 0.68 0.14 4.07
CA PRO A 50 1.47 1.13 4.80
C PRO A 50 2.92 0.68 5.08
N GLY A 51 3.88 1.62 5.04
CA GLY A 51 5.25 1.41 5.51
C GLY A 51 6.33 1.96 4.59
N GLN A 52 6.65 1.24 3.51
CA GLN A 52 7.83 1.52 2.65
C GLN A 52 7.60 2.68 1.67
N ASP A 53 7.19 3.81 2.20
CA ASP A 53 6.64 4.94 1.48
C ASP A 53 7.62 5.56 0.49
N GLU A 54 8.83 5.84 0.98
CA GLU A 54 9.92 6.44 0.20
C GLU A 54 10.39 5.48 -0.89
N ALA A 55 10.60 4.21 -0.57
CA ALA A 55 11.02 3.21 -1.55
C ALA A 55 9.97 3.02 -2.66
N LEU A 56 8.67 3.01 -2.30
CA LEU A 56 7.58 2.98 -3.27
C LEU A 56 7.57 4.24 -4.15
N ALA A 57 7.72 5.42 -3.56
CA ALA A 57 7.73 6.68 -4.31
C ALA A 57 8.91 6.73 -5.30
N VAL A 58 10.13 6.41 -4.86
CA VAL A 58 11.32 6.35 -5.73
C VAL A 58 11.13 5.33 -6.85
N GLY A 59 10.66 4.12 -6.52
CA GLY A 59 10.41 3.07 -7.51
C GLY A 59 9.35 3.48 -8.54
N LEU A 60 8.29 4.17 -8.11
CA LEU A 60 7.25 4.66 -8.99
C LEU A 60 7.74 5.78 -9.91
N LEU A 61 8.49 6.76 -9.38
CA LEU A 61 9.11 7.83 -10.19
C LEU A 61 10.04 7.27 -11.26
N TYR A 62 10.85 6.25 -10.92
CA TYR A 62 11.73 5.59 -11.86
C TYR A 62 10.94 4.80 -12.93
N SER A 63 9.92 4.04 -12.52
CA SER A 63 9.13 3.20 -13.42
C SER A 63 8.32 4.03 -14.42
N GLU A 64 7.86 5.21 -14.02
CA GLU A 64 7.16 6.18 -14.87
C GLU A 64 8.12 7.09 -15.67
N GLY A 65 9.44 6.93 -15.49
CA GLY A 65 10.47 7.66 -16.24
C GLY A 65 10.67 9.12 -15.82
N LEU A 66 10.22 9.50 -14.62
CA LEU A 66 10.43 10.85 -14.08
C LEU A 66 11.85 11.06 -13.56
N ILE A 67 12.54 9.98 -13.16
CA ILE A 67 13.95 9.98 -12.78
C ILE A 67 14.68 8.87 -13.53
N ALA A 68 15.95 9.09 -13.84
CA ALA A 68 16.84 8.10 -14.44
C ALA A 68 17.71 7.41 -13.37
N SER A 69 17.92 8.05 -12.23
CA SER A 69 18.72 7.53 -11.12
C SER A 69 18.32 8.16 -9.78
N ALA A 70 18.87 7.64 -8.68
CA ALA A 70 18.67 8.22 -7.36
C ALA A 70 19.29 9.64 -7.24
N ASP A 71 20.29 9.96 -8.06
CA ASP A 71 20.96 11.27 -8.06
C ASP A 71 20.03 12.41 -8.55
N ASP A 72 18.91 12.07 -9.19
CA ASP A 72 17.89 13.04 -9.61
C ASP A 72 17.01 13.53 -8.42
N ILE A 73 17.19 12.95 -7.23
CA ILE A 73 16.42 13.26 -6.03
C ILE A 73 17.26 14.12 -5.08
N LEU A 74 16.71 15.27 -4.69
CA LEU A 74 17.30 16.14 -3.68
C LEU A 74 16.86 15.67 -2.29
N THR A 75 17.83 15.48 -1.38
CA THR A 75 17.61 15.11 0.03
C THR A 75 17.69 16.32 0.95
#